data_AF-A0AAD9PT13-F1
#
_entry.id   AF-A0AAD9PT13-F1
#
_cell.length_a   1.000
_cell.length_b   1.000
_cell.length_c   1.000
_cell.angle_alpha   90.00
_cell.angle_beta   90.00
_cell.angle_gamma   90.00
#
_symmetry.space_group_name_H-M   'P 1'
#
loop_
_entity.id
_entity.type
_entity.pdbx_description
1 polymer ?
#
loop_
_entity_poly.entity_id
_entity_poly.type
_entity_poly.pdbx_seq_one_letter_code
_entity_poly.pdbx_strand_id
1 'polypeptide(L)'
;MAAYSTLAHDHIKEEVDQILKIMTEEKGAIENELVEKWDKITGGKWIFGVPVVFGRVMKLAQNNYDHFMPSAEDAYLIGHQIALEKAKLASKAGTLEQQTKMLDEAYSVDAFACHFLTDSFSSGHLRTPRRELSRQVTPSLVGDYLCKYMHDEDNKYGLNVTNKRGEKWIAYGDGRLFDEESRENFKMAVAAVQASVNHIFEAFERSHKTSSSDRVTDYIPFVDPNARNNSPMFQVKDGILVRRTDLENLGDFTTTSNWFGMETVMKGRSYSPHGSVTGE
;
A
#
# COMPACT_ATOMS: atom_id res chain seq x y z
N MET A 1 -12.45 16.70 -7.03
CA MET A 1 -12.07 17.95 -6.31
C MET A 1 -12.47 17.95 -4.83
N ALA A 2 -12.39 16.81 -4.12
CA ALA A 2 -12.62 16.80 -2.66
C ALA A 2 -11.33 17.12 -1.87
N ALA A 3 -10.15 16.76 -2.40
CA ALA A 3 -8.86 16.95 -1.75
C ALA A 3 -8.48 18.42 -1.49
N TYR A 4 -8.96 19.36 -2.32
CA TYR A 4 -8.63 20.79 -2.18
C TYR A 4 -9.61 21.60 -1.33
N SER A 5 -10.81 21.07 -1.04
CA SER A 5 -11.80 21.74 -0.17
C SER A 5 -11.41 21.69 1.31
N THR A 6 -10.56 20.74 1.69
CA THR A 6 -10.20 20.46 3.09
C THR A 6 -9.18 21.46 3.64
N LEU A 7 -8.43 22.16 2.78
CA LEU A 7 -7.38 23.11 3.18
C LEU A 7 -7.90 24.53 3.47
N ALA A 8 -9.19 24.80 3.30
CA ALA A 8 -9.79 26.14 3.40
C ALA A 8 -10.45 26.45 4.76
N HIS A 9 -10.20 25.64 5.81
CA HIS A 9 -10.75 25.85 7.15
C HIS A 9 -9.63 26.01 8.19
N ASP A 10 -9.67 27.08 8.98
CA ASP A 10 -8.60 27.46 9.93
C ASP A 10 -8.29 26.37 10.96
N HIS A 11 -9.30 25.60 11.42
CA HIS A 11 -9.10 24.47 12.35
C HIS A 11 -8.29 23.31 11.72
N ILE A 12 -8.35 23.13 10.40
CA ILE A 12 -7.59 22.07 9.71
C ILE A 12 -6.15 22.52 9.49
N LYS A 13 -5.93 23.83 9.35
CA LYS A 13 -4.59 24.39 9.16
C LYS A 13 -3.67 24.11 10.36
N GLU A 14 -4.18 24.27 11.59
CA GLU A 14 -3.39 23.98 12.79
C GLU A 14 -2.98 22.50 12.88
N GLU A 15 -3.88 21.58 12.52
CA GLU A 15 -3.54 20.15 12.46
C GLU A 15 -2.54 19.84 11.36
N VAL A 16 -2.71 20.42 10.17
CA VAL A 16 -1.78 20.29 9.06
C VAL A 16 -0.39 20.82 9.43
N ASP A 17 -0.31 21.97 10.08
CA ASP A 17 0.95 22.56 10.54
C ASP A 17 1.62 21.69 11.61
N GLN A 18 0.85 21.10 12.53
CA GLN A 18 1.37 20.15 13.52
C GLN A 18 1.87 18.85 12.88
N ILE A 19 1.14 18.30 11.90
CA ILE A 19 1.56 17.11 11.15
C ILE A 19 2.84 17.43 10.36
N LEU A 20 2.88 18.55 9.64
CA LEU A 20 4.05 18.99 8.87
C LEU A 20 5.26 19.17 9.77
N LYS A 21 5.08 19.75 10.96
CA LYS A 21 6.15 19.90 11.95
C LYS A 21 6.71 18.54 12.37
N ILE A 22 5.85 17.56 12.69
CA ILE A 22 6.29 16.22 13.05
C ILE A 22 6.99 15.53 11.87
N MET A 23 6.45 15.66 10.65
CA MET A 23 7.06 15.11 9.42
C MET A 23 8.45 15.68 9.12
N THR A 24 8.68 16.95 9.45
CA THR A 24 9.96 17.63 9.19
C THR A 24 10.98 17.44 10.31
N GLU A 25 10.54 17.29 11.56
CA GLU A 25 11.42 17.18 12.72
C GLU A 25 11.88 15.73 13.00
N GLU A 26 11.15 14.70 12.57
CA GLU A 26 11.38 13.32 13.04
C GLU A 26 11.84 12.37 11.92
N LYS A 27 13.10 12.49 11.48
CA LYS A 27 13.81 11.44 10.74
C LYS A 27 14.43 10.45 11.74
N GLY A 28 13.63 9.48 12.23
CA GLY A 28 14.13 8.38 13.05
C GLY A 28 13.38 8.07 14.35
N ALA A 29 12.18 8.62 14.58
CA ALA A 29 11.33 8.19 15.69
C ALA A 29 10.71 6.79 15.44
N ILE A 30 10.38 6.09 16.52
CA ILE A 30 9.71 4.79 16.47
C ILE A 30 8.34 4.97 15.82
N GLU A 31 8.10 4.33 14.67
CA GLU A 31 6.90 4.50 13.84
C GLU A 31 5.58 4.41 14.64
N ASN A 32 5.53 3.58 15.68
CA ASN A 32 4.34 3.43 16.52
C ASN A 32 4.04 4.66 17.41
N GLU A 33 5.06 5.33 17.95
CA GLU A 33 4.87 6.53 18.77
C GLU A 33 4.45 7.73 17.91
N LEU A 34 4.99 7.80 16.69
CA LEU A 34 4.56 8.72 15.64
C LEU A 34 3.09 8.51 15.27
N VAL A 35 2.65 7.27 15.05
CA VAL A 35 1.26 6.94 14.69
C VAL A 35 0.29 7.35 15.79
N GLU A 36 0.59 7.06 17.05
CA GLU A 36 -0.23 7.49 18.18
C GLU A 36 -0.32 9.03 18.26
N LYS A 37 0.80 9.73 18.04
CA LYS A 37 0.84 11.20 18.04
C LYS A 37 0.00 11.80 16.91
N TRP A 38 0.14 11.30 15.69
CA TRP A 38 -0.62 11.76 14.51
C TRP A 38 -2.11 11.48 14.68
N ASP A 39 -2.46 10.29 15.16
CA ASP A 39 -3.85 9.93 15.37
C ASP A 39 -4.50 10.82 16.43
N LYS A 40 -3.83 11.05 17.58
CA LYS A 40 -4.31 11.98 18.61
C LYS A 40 -4.52 13.40 18.08
N ILE A 41 -3.57 13.93 17.31
CA ILE A 41 -3.68 15.27 16.69
C ILE A 41 -4.92 15.35 15.80
N THR A 42 -5.22 14.29 15.07
CA THR A 42 -6.39 14.24 14.18
C THR A 42 -7.67 13.75 14.87
N GLY A 43 -7.72 13.78 16.20
CA GLY A 43 -8.91 13.54 17.01
C GLY A 43 -9.04 12.11 17.58
N GLY A 44 -7.98 11.32 17.53
CA GLY A 44 -7.91 9.98 18.08
C GLY A 44 -7.80 9.94 19.60
N LYS A 45 -8.26 8.84 20.21
CA LYS A 45 -8.14 8.57 21.64
C LYS A 45 -7.48 7.22 21.86
N TRP A 46 -6.50 7.21 22.74
CA TRP A 46 -5.67 6.05 23.05
C TRP A 46 -5.73 5.78 24.55
N ILE A 47 -5.83 4.51 24.94
CA ILE A 47 -5.82 4.06 26.34
C ILE A 47 -4.70 3.04 26.47
N PHE A 48 -3.77 3.31 27.39
CA PHE A 48 -2.56 2.50 27.58
C PHE A 48 -1.85 2.19 26.27
N GLY A 49 -1.71 3.15 25.34
CA GLY A 49 -1.06 2.98 24.02
C GLY A 49 -1.83 2.11 23.00
N VAL A 50 -3.11 1.82 23.24
CA VAL A 50 -4.00 1.15 22.28
C VAL A 50 -5.03 2.16 21.80
N PRO A 51 -5.26 2.30 20.50
CA PRO A 51 -6.31 3.18 20.00
C PRO A 51 -7.67 2.63 20.42
N VAL A 52 -8.53 3.49 20.98
CA VAL A 52 -9.93 3.19 21.31
C VAL A 52 -10.92 4.02 20.48
N VAL A 53 -10.45 5.14 19.92
CA VAL A 53 -11.16 5.93 18.92
C VAL A 53 -10.13 6.37 17.89
N PHE A 54 -10.31 6.05 16.62
CA PHE A 54 -9.44 6.58 15.55
C PHE A 54 -9.75 8.04 15.25
N GLY A 55 -8.68 8.82 15.14
CA GLY A 55 -8.65 10.14 14.50
C GLY A 55 -8.82 10.03 13.00
N ARG A 56 -8.76 11.16 12.29
CA ARG A 56 -9.04 11.20 10.84
C ARG A 56 -8.04 10.41 10.01
N VAL A 57 -6.75 10.46 10.35
CA VAL A 57 -5.71 9.73 9.60
C VAL A 57 -5.90 8.22 9.73
N MET A 58 -6.12 7.69 10.93
CA MET A 58 -6.37 6.26 11.09
C MET A 58 -7.73 5.81 10.53
N LYS A 59 -8.75 6.67 10.53
CA LYS A 59 -10.04 6.38 9.85
C LYS A 59 -9.89 6.23 8.33
N LEU A 60 -8.99 7.00 7.71
CA LEU A 60 -8.66 6.83 6.30
C LEU A 60 -7.97 5.47 6.08
N ALA A 61 -6.99 5.12 6.91
CA ALA A 61 -6.34 3.81 6.89
C ALA A 61 -7.26 2.64 7.27
N GLN A 62 -8.39 2.88 7.94
CA GLN A 62 -9.32 1.83 8.34
C GLN A 62 -10.11 1.22 7.16
N ASN A 63 -10.32 1.98 6.08
CA ASN A 63 -11.17 1.52 4.96
C ASN A 63 -10.39 1.38 3.65
N ASN A 64 -9.06 1.39 3.73
CA ASN A 64 -8.11 1.39 2.61
C ASN A 64 -7.89 -0.01 1.99
N TYR A 65 -8.91 -0.86 1.96
CA TYR A 65 -8.77 -2.24 1.48
C TYR A 65 -8.26 -2.32 0.02
N ASP A 66 -8.58 -1.30 -0.76
CA ASP A 66 -8.15 -1.07 -2.14
C ASP A 66 -6.66 -0.77 -2.28
N HIS A 67 -5.93 -0.49 -1.21
CA HIS A 67 -4.47 -0.35 -1.25
C HIS A 67 -3.74 -1.70 -1.16
N PHE A 68 -4.42 -2.79 -0.77
CA PHE A 68 -3.79 -4.09 -0.58
C PHE A 68 -4.12 -5.02 -1.74
N MET A 69 -3.17 -5.89 -2.10
CA MET A 69 -3.42 -6.94 -3.08
C MET A 69 -4.48 -7.93 -2.57
N PRO A 70 -5.37 -8.45 -3.45
CA PRO A 70 -5.45 -8.16 -4.89
C PRO A 70 -6.27 -6.90 -5.25
N SER A 71 -6.93 -6.25 -4.29
CA SER A 71 -7.85 -5.13 -4.55
C SER A 71 -7.16 -3.89 -5.15
N ALA A 72 -5.85 -3.71 -4.93
CA ALA A 72 -5.06 -2.65 -5.57
C ALA A 72 -4.96 -2.82 -7.09
N GLU A 73 -4.77 -4.06 -7.57
CA GLU A 73 -4.78 -4.36 -9.00
C GLU A 73 -6.17 -4.05 -9.61
N ASP A 74 -7.25 -4.43 -8.92
CA ASP A 74 -8.63 -4.13 -9.36
C ASP A 74 -8.86 -2.60 -9.44
N ALA A 75 -8.45 -1.85 -8.42
CA ALA A 75 -8.59 -0.40 -8.37
C ALA A 75 -7.80 0.29 -9.50
N TYR A 76 -6.57 -0.16 -9.74
CA TYR A 76 -5.78 0.28 -10.88
C TYR A 76 -6.48 -0.03 -12.20
N LEU A 77 -6.91 -1.27 -12.43
CA LEU A 77 -7.53 -1.69 -13.70
C LEU A 77 -8.78 -0.88 -14.02
N ILE A 78 -9.64 -0.62 -13.02
CA ILE A 78 -10.84 0.20 -13.18
C ILE A 78 -10.46 1.65 -13.55
N GLY A 79 -9.54 2.26 -12.81
CA GLY A 79 -9.11 3.64 -13.07
C GLY A 79 -8.42 3.79 -14.42
N HIS A 80 -7.53 2.85 -14.76
CA HIS A 80 -6.80 2.81 -16.03
C HIS A 80 -7.75 2.63 -17.21
N GLN A 81 -8.77 1.77 -17.10
CA GLN A 81 -9.78 1.60 -18.15
C GLN A 81 -10.54 2.91 -18.43
N ILE A 82 -10.92 3.65 -17.38
CA ILE A 82 -11.56 4.97 -17.53
C ILE A 82 -10.61 5.96 -18.22
N ALA A 83 -9.32 5.94 -17.87
CA ALA A 83 -8.31 6.78 -18.51
C ALA A 83 -8.13 6.43 -20.00
N LEU A 84 -8.08 5.14 -20.36
CA LEU A 84 -8.00 4.67 -21.74
C LEU A 84 -9.21 5.12 -22.58
N GLU A 85 -10.41 5.05 -22.02
CA GLU A 85 -11.63 5.54 -22.70
C GLU A 85 -11.57 7.05 -22.93
N LYS A 86 -11.13 7.81 -21.93
CA LYS A 86 -10.91 9.26 -22.07
C LYS A 86 -9.88 9.58 -23.15
N ALA A 87 -8.76 8.86 -23.19
CA ALA A 87 -7.74 9.03 -24.22
C ALA A 87 -8.28 8.76 -25.64
N LYS A 88 -9.10 7.71 -25.80
CA LYS A 88 -9.77 7.42 -27.08
C LYS A 88 -10.75 8.53 -27.48
N LEU A 89 -11.49 9.10 -26.53
CA LEU A 89 -12.38 10.23 -26.79
C LEU A 89 -11.59 11.50 -27.15
N ALA A 90 -10.46 11.74 -26.47
CA ALA A 90 -9.56 12.84 -26.76
C ALA A 90 -9.09 12.80 -28.21
N SER A 91 -8.77 11.63 -28.77
CA SER A 91 -8.35 11.48 -30.18
C SER A 91 -9.39 11.95 -31.21
N LYS A 92 -10.66 12.03 -30.82
CA LYS A 92 -11.80 12.39 -31.68
C LYS A 92 -12.27 13.83 -31.46
N ALA A 93 -11.63 14.59 -30.57
CA ALA A 93 -12.02 15.96 -30.29
C ALA A 93 -11.69 16.90 -31.47
N GLY A 94 -12.47 17.97 -31.60
CA GLY A 94 -12.53 18.78 -32.82
C GLY A 94 -11.31 19.66 -33.06
N THR A 95 -10.70 20.21 -32.00
CA THR A 95 -9.47 21.03 -32.09
C THR A 95 -8.31 20.39 -31.36
N LEU A 96 -7.08 20.68 -31.79
CA LEU A 96 -5.87 20.21 -31.10
C LEU A 96 -5.86 20.60 -29.61
N GLU A 97 -6.31 21.82 -29.29
CA GLU A 97 -6.44 22.28 -27.90
C GLU A 97 -7.41 21.40 -27.08
N GLN A 98 -8.55 21.02 -27.66
CA GLN A 98 -9.49 20.12 -27.01
C GLN A 98 -8.91 18.71 -26.86
N GLN A 99 -8.20 18.21 -27.87
CA GLN A 99 -7.52 16.92 -27.81
C GLN A 99 -6.50 16.88 -26.67
N THR A 100 -5.63 17.90 -26.59
CA THR A 100 -4.62 18.03 -25.53
C THR A 100 -5.27 18.08 -24.15
N LYS A 101 -6.27 18.95 -23.95
CA LYS A 101 -6.96 19.06 -22.67
C LYS A 101 -7.58 17.74 -22.21
N MET A 102 -8.25 17.03 -23.12
CA MET A 102 -8.88 15.74 -22.79
C MET A 102 -7.85 14.63 -22.55
N LEU A 103 -6.70 14.69 -23.23
CA LEU A 103 -5.59 13.77 -22.98
C LEU A 103 -4.94 14.04 -21.61
N ASP A 104 -4.77 15.30 -21.20
CA ASP A 104 -4.30 15.66 -19.86
C ASP A 104 -5.26 15.18 -18.77
N GLU A 105 -6.58 15.26 -19.02
CA GLU A 105 -7.58 14.67 -18.14
C GLU A 105 -7.46 13.14 -18.06
N ALA A 106 -7.16 12.47 -19.17
CA ALA A 106 -6.91 11.02 -19.20
C ALA A 106 -5.69 10.66 -18.36
N TYR A 107 -4.57 11.36 -18.52
CA TYR A 107 -3.37 11.16 -17.69
C TYR A 107 -3.60 11.47 -16.22
N SER A 108 -4.43 12.46 -15.90
CA SER A 108 -4.77 12.77 -14.50
C SER A 108 -5.55 11.63 -13.83
N VAL A 109 -6.48 11.00 -14.57
CA VAL A 109 -7.19 9.79 -14.09
C VAL A 109 -6.22 8.62 -13.98
N ASP A 110 -5.34 8.44 -14.96
CA ASP A 110 -4.34 7.36 -14.92
C ASP A 110 -3.35 7.53 -13.76
N ALA A 111 -2.93 8.75 -13.45
CA ALA A 111 -2.05 9.03 -12.32
C ALA A 111 -2.71 8.66 -10.99
N PHE A 112 -4.00 8.92 -10.84
CA PHE A 112 -4.76 8.47 -9.67
C PHE A 112 -4.89 6.94 -9.63
N ALA A 113 -5.06 6.27 -10.77
CA ALA A 113 -5.05 4.82 -10.84
C ALA A 113 -3.65 4.25 -10.50
N CYS A 114 -2.60 4.90 -10.99
CA CYS A 114 -1.20 4.51 -10.78
C CYS A 114 -0.81 4.56 -9.30
N HIS A 115 -1.51 5.31 -8.46
CA HIS A 115 -1.37 5.24 -7.00
C HIS A 115 -1.51 3.77 -6.52
N PHE A 116 -2.60 3.10 -6.90
CA PHE A 116 -2.85 1.70 -6.55
C PHE A 116 -1.91 0.74 -7.27
N LEU A 117 -1.49 1.08 -8.49
CA LEU A 117 -0.42 0.33 -9.18
C LEU A 117 0.86 0.35 -8.35
N THR A 118 1.27 1.52 -7.85
CA THR A 118 2.49 1.65 -7.04
C THR A 118 2.38 1.04 -5.65
N ASP A 119 1.19 1.03 -5.04
CA ASP A 119 0.95 0.28 -3.80
C ASP A 119 1.25 -1.21 -4.01
N SER A 120 1.00 -1.73 -5.21
CA SER A 120 1.30 -3.12 -5.58
C SER A 120 2.81 -3.41 -5.67
N PHE A 121 3.70 -2.42 -5.51
CA PHE A 121 5.15 -2.60 -5.41
C PHE A 121 5.69 -2.43 -3.98
N SER A 122 4.85 -2.03 -3.02
CA SER A 122 5.21 -1.99 -1.59
C SER A 122 4.93 -3.36 -0.96
N SER A 123 5.96 -4.01 -0.42
CA SER A 123 5.86 -5.39 0.09
C SER A 123 4.79 -5.60 1.16
N GLY A 124 4.57 -4.62 2.03
CA GLY A 124 3.53 -4.62 3.07
C GLY A 124 2.11 -4.69 2.52
N HIS A 125 1.90 -4.36 1.24
CA HIS A 125 0.61 -4.42 0.58
C HIS A 125 0.35 -5.75 -0.14
N LEU A 126 1.36 -6.62 -0.30
CA LEU A 126 1.26 -7.82 -1.13
C LEU A 126 0.53 -8.98 -0.46
N ARG A 127 0.85 -9.25 0.81
CA ARG A 127 0.37 -10.46 1.51
C ARG A 127 -0.27 -10.20 2.87
N THR A 128 -0.36 -8.93 3.30
CA THR A 128 -1.00 -8.58 4.57
C THR A 128 -2.51 -8.87 4.49
N PRO A 129 -3.06 -9.74 5.36
CA PRO A 129 -4.46 -10.15 5.29
C PRO A 129 -5.40 -9.07 5.85
N ARG A 130 -5.44 -7.92 5.20
CA ARG A 130 -6.08 -6.67 5.66
C ARG A 130 -7.55 -6.84 6.02
N ARG A 131 -8.31 -7.55 5.18
CA ARG A 131 -9.74 -7.79 5.35
C ARG A 131 -10.01 -8.78 6.48
N GLU A 132 -9.22 -9.85 6.55
CA GLU A 132 -9.38 -10.90 7.55
C GLU A 132 -8.96 -10.43 8.93
N LEU A 133 -7.92 -9.60 9.04
CA LEU A 133 -7.56 -8.94 10.29
C LEU A 133 -8.72 -8.09 10.82
N SER A 134 -9.31 -7.22 9.99
CA SER A 134 -10.46 -6.41 10.39
C SER A 134 -11.69 -7.25 10.76
N ARG A 135 -11.94 -8.33 10.03
CA ARG A 135 -13.14 -9.17 10.18
C ARG A 135 -13.05 -10.19 11.31
N GLN A 136 -11.87 -10.79 11.54
CA GLN A 136 -11.70 -11.93 12.43
C GLN A 136 -11.13 -11.55 13.80
N VAL A 137 -10.52 -10.37 13.95
CA VAL A 137 -10.03 -9.89 15.24
C VAL A 137 -11.09 -9.02 15.91
N THR A 138 -11.41 -9.33 17.17
CA THR A 138 -12.33 -8.54 17.99
C THR A 138 -11.56 -7.78 19.08
N PRO A 139 -11.76 -6.46 19.21
CA PRO A 139 -12.54 -5.58 18.33
C PRO A 139 -11.84 -5.37 16.96
N SER A 140 -12.61 -5.06 15.91
CA SER A 140 -12.07 -4.87 14.54
C SER A 140 -10.97 -3.82 14.47
N LEU A 141 -11.07 -2.78 15.31
CA LEU A 141 -10.06 -1.73 15.47
C LEU A 141 -8.66 -2.28 15.82
N VAL A 142 -8.62 -3.34 16.62
CA VAL A 142 -7.37 -4.04 16.97
C VAL A 142 -6.85 -4.80 15.76
N GLY A 143 -7.72 -5.43 14.97
CA GLY A 143 -7.35 -6.04 13.69
C GLY A 143 -6.76 -5.03 12.71
N ASP A 144 -7.42 -3.88 12.54
CA ASP A 144 -6.94 -2.78 11.68
C ASP A 144 -5.56 -2.28 12.14
N TYR A 145 -5.34 -2.18 13.46
CA TYR A 145 -4.04 -1.78 13.99
C TYR A 145 -2.97 -2.88 13.83
N LEU A 146 -3.33 -4.15 14.00
CA LEU A 146 -2.43 -5.28 13.78
C LEU A 146 -1.96 -5.41 12.32
N CYS A 147 -2.79 -4.98 11.37
CA CYS A 147 -2.40 -4.87 9.97
C CYS A 147 -1.14 -4.04 9.78
N LYS A 148 -0.99 -2.94 10.53
CA LYS A 148 0.16 -2.06 10.43
C LYS A 148 1.47 -2.78 10.80
N TYR A 149 1.45 -3.64 11.83
CA TYR A 149 2.66 -4.36 12.24
C TYR A 149 3.22 -5.27 11.15
N MET A 150 2.37 -6.09 10.50
CA MET A 150 2.81 -6.95 9.41
C MET A 150 3.19 -6.14 8.16
N HIS A 151 2.39 -5.11 7.85
CA HIS A 151 2.65 -4.20 6.75
C HIS A 151 4.04 -3.57 6.86
N ASP A 152 4.36 -2.98 8.01
CA ASP A 152 5.64 -2.31 8.23
C ASP A 152 6.81 -3.31 8.31
N GLU A 153 6.59 -4.51 8.88
CA GLU A 153 7.59 -5.58 8.90
C GLU A 153 7.98 -6.00 7.47
N ASP A 154 7.00 -6.30 6.62
CA ASP A 154 7.26 -6.70 5.24
C ASP A 154 7.87 -5.53 4.43
N ASN A 155 7.45 -4.28 4.66
CA ASN A 155 8.05 -3.08 4.04
C ASN A 155 9.54 -2.93 4.41
N LYS A 156 9.87 -3.15 5.68
CA LYS A 156 11.21 -2.98 6.22
C LYS A 156 12.16 -4.09 5.79
N TYR A 157 11.78 -5.34 5.99
CA TYR A 157 12.64 -6.51 5.72
C TYR A 157 12.57 -7.01 4.28
N GLY A 158 11.57 -6.55 3.53
CA GLY A 158 11.37 -6.88 2.14
C GLY A 158 10.83 -8.29 1.91
N LEU A 159 10.37 -8.51 0.68
CA LEU A 159 9.90 -9.79 0.17
C LEU A 159 10.63 -10.12 -1.13
N ASN A 160 11.15 -11.34 -1.25
CA ASN A 160 11.50 -11.92 -2.53
C ASN A 160 10.23 -12.09 -3.36
N VAL A 161 10.16 -11.35 -4.47
CA VAL A 161 9.02 -11.30 -5.37
C VAL A 161 9.42 -11.73 -6.78
N THR A 162 8.41 -12.13 -7.55
CA THR A 162 8.50 -12.36 -8.98
C THR A 162 7.29 -11.74 -9.65
N ASN A 163 7.37 -11.45 -10.94
CA ASN A 163 6.21 -11.03 -11.73
C ASN A 163 5.90 -12.02 -12.86
N LYS A 164 4.84 -11.75 -13.64
CA LYS A 164 4.43 -12.61 -14.78
C LYS A 164 5.44 -12.63 -15.92
N ARG A 165 6.38 -11.67 -15.93
CA ARG A 165 7.48 -11.56 -16.90
C ARG A 165 8.69 -12.41 -16.50
N GLY A 166 8.66 -13.04 -15.32
CA GLY A 166 9.74 -13.86 -14.80
C GLY A 166 10.90 -13.06 -14.18
N GLU A 167 10.72 -11.76 -14.00
CA GLU A 167 11.68 -10.89 -13.30
C GLU A 167 11.58 -11.17 -11.80
N LYS A 168 12.74 -11.21 -11.11
CA LYS A 168 12.84 -11.52 -9.68
C LYS A 168 13.69 -10.48 -8.97
N TRP A 169 13.21 -9.99 -7.82
CA TRP A 169 13.91 -9.01 -7.00
C TRP A 169 13.38 -9.03 -5.56
N ILE A 170 13.98 -8.21 -4.69
CA ILE A 170 13.44 -7.96 -3.34
C ILE A 170 12.61 -6.68 -3.39
N ALA A 171 11.31 -6.77 -3.13
CA ALA A 171 10.45 -5.63 -2.92
C ALA A 171 10.54 -5.20 -1.46
N TYR A 172 10.98 -3.96 -1.24
CA TYR A 172 10.73 -3.23 0.01
C TYR A 172 9.49 -2.34 -0.19
N GLY A 173 9.06 -1.58 0.81
CA GLY A 173 7.90 -0.71 0.64
C GLY A 173 8.00 0.62 1.35
N ASP A 174 6.93 1.00 2.02
CA ASP A 174 6.75 2.35 2.55
C ASP A 174 7.96 2.83 3.36
N GLY A 175 8.37 4.07 3.11
CA GLY A 175 9.54 4.69 3.75
C GLY A 175 10.89 4.27 3.16
N ARG A 176 10.96 3.27 2.27
CA ARG A 176 12.22 2.68 1.77
C ARG A 176 12.50 3.03 0.30
N LEU A 177 11.65 3.81 -0.37
CA LEU A 177 11.69 4.05 -1.83
C LEU A 177 13.07 4.48 -2.36
N PHE A 178 13.77 5.35 -1.62
CA PHE A 178 15.07 5.90 -2.00
C PHE A 178 16.26 5.22 -1.32
N ASP A 179 16.02 4.17 -0.56
CA ASP A 179 17.09 3.36 0.01
C ASP A 179 17.85 2.65 -1.11
N GLU A 180 19.15 2.48 -0.92
CA GLU A 180 20.01 1.82 -1.91
C GLU A 180 19.53 0.39 -2.24
N GLU A 181 19.07 -0.34 -1.22
CA GLU A 181 18.53 -1.70 -1.35
C GLU A 181 17.26 -1.76 -2.21
N SER A 182 16.48 -0.67 -2.22
CA SER A 182 15.21 -0.57 -2.98
C SER A 182 15.40 -0.21 -4.45
N ARG A 183 16.63 -0.02 -4.93
CA ARG A 183 16.91 0.46 -6.30
C ARG A 183 16.25 -0.39 -7.38
N GLU A 184 16.27 -1.71 -7.25
CA GLU A 184 15.63 -2.60 -8.22
C GLU A 184 14.10 -2.52 -8.11
N ASN A 185 13.54 -2.49 -6.90
CA ASN A 185 12.09 -2.32 -6.72
C ASN A 185 11.60 -0.99 -7.33
N PHE A 186 12.35 0.09 -7.12
CA PHE A 186 12.04 1.40 -7.69
C PHE A 186 12.08 1.39 -9.22
N LYS A 187 13.08 0.74 -9.84
CA LYS A 187 13.14 0.56 -11.29
C LYS A 187 11.92 -0.18 -11.83
N MET A 188 11.48 -1.24 -11.13
CA MET A 188 10.30 -2.02 -11.53
C MET A 188 9.02 -1.19 -11.44
N ALA A 189 8.82 -0.43 -10.36
CA ALA A 189 7.68 0.46 -10.20
C ALA A 189 7.65 1.55 -11.30
N VAL A 190 8.79 2.18 -11.61
CA VAL A 190 8.91 3.17 -12.68
C VAL A 190 8.61 2.56 -14.05
N ALA A 191 9.10 1.34 -14.32
CA ALA A 191 8.82 0.65 -15.57
C ALA A 191 7.32 0.35 -15.74
N ALA A 192 6.64 -0.07 -14.68
CA ALA A 192 5.20 -0.31 -14.68
C ALA A 192 4.39 0.98 -14.94
N VAL A 193 4.72 2.07 -14.23
CA VAL A 193 4.08 3.38 -14.46
C VAL A 193 4.34 3.89 -15.87
N GLN A 194 5.56 3.76 -16.38
CA GLN A 194 5.88 4.14 -17.76
C GLN A 194 5.08 3.30 -18.77
N ALA A 195 4.88 2.01 -18.52
CA ALA A 195 4.03 1.16 -19.35
C ALA A 195 2.57 1.64 -19.33
N SER A 196 2.05 2.08 -18.18
CA SER A 196 0.71 2.68 -18.05
C SER A 196 0.58 3.96 -18.89
N VAL A 197 1.51 4.90 -18.73
CA VAL A 197 1.54 6.17 -19.48
C VAL A 197 1.62 5.92 -20.99
N ASN A 198 2.49 5.02 -21.43
CA ASN A 198 2.60 4.65 -22.84
C ASN A 198 1.28 4.06 -23.37
N HIS A 199 0.58 3.27 -22.57
CA HIS A 199 -0.70 2.69 -22.96
C HIS A 199 -1.79 3.75 -23.16
N ILE A 200 -1.83 4.78 -22.29
CA ILE A 200 -2.72 5.94 -22.46
C ILE A 200 -2.43 6.66 -23.78
N PHE A 201 -1.16 6.95 -24.07
CA PHE A 201 -0.78 7.62 -25.30
C PHE A 201 -1.11 6.78 -26.55
N GLU A 202 -0.83 5.48 -26.52
CA GLU A 202 -1.18 4.58 -27.62
C GLU A 202 -2.71 4.53 -27.86
N ALA A 203 -3.51 4.55 -26.81
CA ALA A 203 -4.96 4.60 -26.92
C ALA A 203 -5.47 5.91 -27.54
N PHE A 204 -4.78 7.02 -27.27
CA PHE A 204 -5.00 8.30 -27.94
C PHE A 204 -4.62 8.24 -29.43
N GLU A 205 -3.41 7.79 -29.77
CA GLU A 205 -2.95 7.75 -31.18
C GLU A 205 -3.69 6.72 -32.03
N ARG A 206 -4.08 5.58 -31.44
CA ARG A 206 -4.63 4.41 -32.16
C ARG A 206 -5.99 4.03 -31.61
N SER A 207 -6.92 4.98 -31.53
CA SER A 207 -8.20 4.82 -30.83
C SER A 207 -9.12 3.69 -31.33
N HIS A 208 -8.84 3.08 -32.48
CA HIS A 208 -9.54 1.91 -33.02
C HIS A 208 -8.94 0.56 -32.61
N LYS A 209 -7.76 0.52 -31.98
CA LYS A 209 -7.14 -0.72 -31.50
C LYS A 209 -7.44 -0.94 -30.03
N THR A 210 -7.93 -2.13 -29.70
CA THR A 210 -7.96 -2.61 -28.32
C THR A 210 -6.59 -3.15 -27.96
N SER A 211 -6.09 -2.75 -26.80
CA SER A 211 -4.84 -3.25 -26.24
C SER A 211 -5.12 -3.77 -24.84
N SER A 212 -4.53 -4.92 -24.51
CA SER A 212 -4.66 -5.51 -23.18
C SER A 212 -3.86 -4.71 -22.15
N SER A 213 -4.41 -4.61 -20.94
CA SER A 213 -3.73 -4.05 -19.76
C SER A 213 -2.63 -4.98 -19.22
N ASP A 214 -2.52 -6.21 -19.72
CA ASP A 214 -1.46 -7.17 -19.34
C ASP A 214 -0.06 -6.59 -19.51
N ARG A 215 0.14 -5.71 -20.49
CA ARG A 215 1.41 -4.99 -20.67
C ARG A 215 1.87 -4.18 -19.44
N VAL A 216 0.93 -3.81 -18.56
CA VAL A 216 1.21 -3.14 -17.28
C VAL A 216 1.10 -4.12 -16.13
N THR A 217 0.01 -4.90 -16.04
CA THR A 217 -0.20 -5.82 -14.91
C THR A 217 0.80 -6.98 -14.87
N ASP A 218 1.47 -7.29 -15.98
CA ASP A 218 2.57 -8.26 -15.99
C ASP A 218 3.80 -7.78 -15.21
N TYR A 219 3.95 -6.47 -14.97
CA TYR A 219 4.98 -5.93 -14.09
C TYR A 219 4.67 -6.11 -12.60
N ILE A 220 3.39 -6.23 -12.23
CA ILE A 220 2.96 -6.29 -10.83
C ILE A 220 3.61 -7.50 -10.14
N PRO A 221 4.36 -7.29 -9.04
CA PRO A 221 4.97 -8.38 -8.32
C PRO A 221 3.95 -9.17 -7.50
N PHE A 222 4.26 -10.44 -7.31
CA PHE A 222 3.68 -11.28 -6.27
C PHE A 222 4.81 -11.98 -5.52
N VAL A 223 4.54 -12.40 -4.27
CA VAL A 223 5.50 -13.13 -3.45
C VAL A 223 5.97 -14.38 -4.20
N ASP A 224 7.28 -14.54 -4.41
CA ASP A 224 7.81 -15.68 -5.16
C ASP A 224 7.63 -16.96 -4.33
N PRO A 225 6.81 -17.94 -4.78
CA PRO A 225 6.55 -19.15 -4.02
C PRO A 225 7.77 -20.08 -3.94
N ASN A 226 8.79 -19.86 -4.78
CA ASN A 226 10.00 -20.67 -4.82
C ASN A 226 11.19 -20.00 -4.11
N ALA A 227 11.03 -18.75 -3.66
CA ALA A 227 12.07 -18.04 -2.92
C ALA A 227 11.83 -18.12 -1.42
N ARG A 228 12.92 -18.06 -0.65
CA ARG A 228 12.84 -17.99 0.80
C ARG A 228 12.45 -16.58 1.22
N ASN A 229 11.36 -16.47 1.98
CA ASN A 229 10.85 -15.23 2.52
C ASN A 229 10.70 -15.36 4.03
N ASN A 230 10.73 -14.25 4.76
CA ASN A 230 10.28 -14.24 6.15
C ASN A 230 8.87 -14.86 6.25
N SER A 231 8.65 -15.66 7.28
CA SER A 231 7.31 -16.19 7.60
C SER A 231 6.33 -15.03 7.73
N PRO A 232 5.06 -15.10 7.30
CA PRO A 232 4.10 -14.02 7.55
C PRO A 232 3.81 -13.85 9.05
N MET A 233 3.69 -12.61 9.54
CA MET A 233 3.23 -12.38 10.92
C MET A 233 1.80 -12.87 11.11
N PHE A 234 0.94 -12.58 10.13
CA PHE A 234 -0.43 -13.08 10.03
C PHE A 234 -0.64 -13.75 8.67
N GLN A 235 -1.45 -14.80 8.63
CA GLN A 235 -1.83 -15.48 7.40
C GLN A 235 -3.17 -16.18 7.58
N VAL A 236 -3.83 -16.49 6.47
CA VAL A 236 -5.12 -17.20 6.47
C VAL A 236 -4.87 -18.65 6.05
N LYS A 237 -5.22 -19.61 6.91
CA LYS A 237 -5.16 -21.04 6.62
C LYS A 237 -6.56 -21.63 6.76
N ASP A 238 -7.08 -22.23 5.69
CA ASP A 238 -8.44 -22.80 5.64
C ASP A 238 -9.53 -21.83 6.12
N GLY A 239 -9.39 -20.54 5.76
CA GLY A 239 -10.30 -19.47 6.15
C GLY A 239 -10.09 -18.91 7.57
N ILE A 240 -9.19 -19.51 8.36
CA ILE A 240 -8.88 -19.10 9.73
C ILE A 240 -7.66 -18.19 9.74
N LEU A 241 -7.80 -17.02 10.36
CA LEU A 241 -6.66 -16.13 10.60
C LEU A 241 -5.75 -16.73 11.69
N VAL A 242 -4.53 -17.05 11.30
CA VAL A 242 -3.48 -17.53 12.19
C VAL A 242 -2.34 -16.52 12.28
N ARG A 243 -1.60 -16.60 13.38
CA ARG A 243 -0.44 -15.74 13.65
C ARG A 243 0.81 -16.61 13.78
N ARG A 244 1.97 -16.06 13.43
CA ARG A 244 3.27 -16.66 13.75
C ARG A 244 3.35 -17.03 15.24
N THR A 245 3.88 -18.21 15.57
CA THR A 245 3.92 -18.68 16.96
C THR A 245 4.91 -17.84 17.77
N ASP A 246 6.14 -17.77 17.32
CA ASP A 246 7.16 -16.83 17.79
C ASP A 246 7.10 -15.57 16.93
N LEU A 247 6.59 -14.46 17.48
CA LEU A 247 6.43 -13.21 16.74
C LEU A 247 7.76 -12.63 16.28
N GLU A 248 8.81 -12.74 17.08
CA GLU A 248 10.08 -12.03 16.87
C GLU A 248 11.02 -12.81 15.95
N ASN A 249 10.87 -14.13 15.88
CA ASN A 249 11.61 -14.94 14.92
C ASN A 249 10.99 -14.85 13.51
N LEU A 250 11.61 -14.07 12.62
CA LEU A 250 11.17 -13.92 11.22
C LEU A 250 11.23 -15.23 10.42
N GLY A 251 12.05 -16.19 10.87
CA GLY A 251 12.17 -17.53 10.29
C GLY A 251 11.23 -18.58 10.89
N ASP A 252 10.35 -18.24 11.83
CA ASP A 252 9.40 -19.21 12.41
C ASP A 252 8.17 -19.41 11.49
N PHE A 253 8.12 -20.52 10.77
CA PHE A 253 6.98 -20.87 9.91
C PHE A 253 5.84 -21.59 10.65
N THR A 254 5.99 -21.82 11.96
CA THR A 254 4.91 -22.38 12.76
C THR A 254 3.84 -21.31 13.02
N THR A 255 2.58 -21.75 13.12
CA THR A 255 1.44 -20.85 13.27
C THR A 255 0.51 -21.33 14.36
N THR A 256 -0.10 -20.39 15.07
CA THR A 256 -1.16 -20.64 16.06
C THR A 256 -2.46 -19.95 15.67
N SER A 257 -3.59 -20.63 15.85
CA SER A 257 -4.93 -20.03 15.84
C SER A 257 -5.40 -19.62 17.24
N ASN A 258 -4.69 -20.07 18.29
CA ASN A 258 -4.97 -19.71 19.67
C ASN A 258 -4.13 -18.50 20.07
N TRP A 259 -4.63 -17.31 19.74
CA TRP A 259 -4.01 -16.03 20.05
C TRP A 259 -5.08 -14.95 20.22
N PHE A 260 -4.77 -13.91 21.01
CA PHE A 260 -5.67 -12.78 21.22
C PHE A 260 -5.08 -11.50 20.61
N GLY A 261 -5.93 -10.70 19.96
CA GLY A 261 -5.50 -9.48 19.27
C GLY A 261 -4.84 -8.48 20.23
N MET A 262 -5.48 -8.20 21.37
CA MET A 262 -4.95 -7.27 22.37
C MET A 262 -3.61 -7.73 22.95
N GLU A 263 -3.46 -9.03 23.24
CA GLU A 263 -2.19 -9.58 23.71
C GLU A 263 -1.09 -9.41 22.66
N THR A 264 -1.45 -9.59 21.38
CA THR A 264 -0.52 -9.40 20.26
C THR A 264 -0.10 -7.95 20.10
N VAL A 265 -1.02 -6.99 20.26
CA VAL A 265 -0.68 -5.55 20.27
C VAL A 265 0.29 -5.22 21.41
N MET A 266 0.07 -5.77 22.61
CA MET A 266 0.95 -5.54 23.75
C MET A 266 2.36 -6.09 23.49
N LYS A 267 2.47 -7.30 22.92
CA LYS A 267 3.75 -7.88 22.46
C LYS A 267 4.40 -7.03 21.36
N GLY A 268 3.59 -6.47 20.46
CA GLY A 268 4.02 -5.58 19.39
C GLY A 268 4.73 -4.30 19.86
N ARG A 269 4.57 -3.88 21.11
CA ARG A 269 5.24 -2.66 21.62
C ARG A 269 6.70 -2.81 21.92
N SER A 270 7.10 -3.99 22.39
CA SER A 270 8.49 -4.35 22.61
C SER A 270 9.07 -5.11 21.43
N TYR A 271 8.40 -5.05 20.27
CA TYR A 271 8.70 -5.89 19.13
C TYR A 271 10.12 -5.68 18.62
N SER A 272 10.96 -6.71 18.75
CA SER A 272 12.35 -6.70 18.29
C SER A 272 12.62 -7.92 17.41
N PRO A 273 12.16 -7.91 16.14
CA PRO A 273 12.33 -9.06 15.27
C PRO A 273 13.78 -9.35 14.94
N HIS A 274 14.08 -10.63 14.75
CA HIS A 274 15.40 -11.15 14.41
C HIS A 274 15.31 -12.32 13.43
N GLY A 275 16.45 -12.69 12.86
CA GLY A 275 16.55 -13.86 11.98
C GLY A 275 15.80 -13.68 10.65
N SER A 276 15.89 -12.50 10.04
CA SER A 276 15.38 -12.28 8.69
C SER A 276 16.08 -13.24 7.73
N VAL A 277 15.29 -13.94 6.92
CA VAL A 277 15.74 -14.91 5.90
C VAL A 277 15.49 -14.42 4.48
N THR A 278 14.88 -13.24 4.31
CA THR A 278 14.74 -12.61 2.99
C THR A 278 16.12 -12.29 2.41
N GLY A 279 16.36 -12.75 1.20
CA GLY A 279 17.62 -12.53 0.47
C GLY A 279 18.71 -13.58 0.72
N GLU A 280 18.45 -14.57 1.58
CA GLU A 280 19.24 -15.82 1.70
C GLU A 280 18.93 -16.80 0.56
#